data_AF-A0A0T6AT74-F1
#
_entry.id   AF-A0A0T6AT74-F1
#
_cell.length_a   1.000
_cell.length_b   1.000
_cell.length_c   1.000
_cell.angle_alpha   90.00
_cell.angle_beta   90.00
_cell.angle_gamma   90.00
#
_symmetry.space_group_name_H-M   'P 1'
#
loop_
_entity.id
_entity.type
_entity.pdbx_description
1 polymer ?
#
loop_
_entity_poly.entity_id
_entity_poly.type
_entity_poly.pdbx_seq_one_letter_code
_entity_poly.pdbx_strand_id
1 'polypeptide(L)'
;METILEQQRRYHEERERLVDAMVKEMLHKKTSYRELINSDHRLKYLLDKYLTSTERLVELYEDKDGQRKAEVASLTGPNEFQEFYSRLKQIKDFYRKHPNEISVPMSVEFDELAKARENPTEEMSNLVEFSDEEGYGKYLDLHECYEKYINLKGIEKVDYITYLGMFDQLYDIPKERKTGEYRKYLVMLIEYLSWFVQRIKPLMDVDSLLQIAIDIVEQTWDLGTVAGWPKETGSALTNVG
;
A
#
# COMPACT_ATOMS: atom_id res chain seq x y z
N MET A 1 0.44 23.97 -20.89
CA MET A 1 -0.60 23.87 -21.94
C MET A 1 -0.47 22.49 -22.53
N GLU A 2 -1.15 21.50 -21.94
CA GLU A 2 -0.98 20.11 -22.34
C GLU A 2 -2.25 19.65 -23.06
N THR A 3 -2.16 19.40 -24.36
CA THR A 3 -3.28 18.85 -25.12
C THR A 3 -3.52 17.40 -24.72
N ILE A 4 -4.68 16.82 -25.03
CA ILE A 4 -5.03 15.47 -24.58
C ILE A 4 -4.06 14.46 -25.19
N LEU A 5 -3.70 14.63 -26.46
CA LEU A 5 -2.72 13.75 -27.10
C LEU A 5 -1.33 13.85 -26.47
N GLU A 6 -0.89 15.04 -26.05
CA GLU A 6 0.38 15.19 -25.35
C GLU A 6 0.32 14.60 -23.94
N GLN A 7 -0.80 14.76 -23.22
CA GLN A 7 -1.00 14.10 -21.92
C GLN A 7 -0.96 12.58 -22.08
N GLN A 8 -1.61 12.02 -23.10
CA GLN A 8 -1.55 10.58 -23.40
C GLN A 8 -0.12 10.14 -23.70
N ARG A 9 0.61 10.87 -24.56
CA ARG A 9 2.03 10.59 -24.87
C ARG A 9 2.88 10.58 -23.59
N ARG A 10 2.70 11.59 -22.74
CA ARG A 10 3.42 11.76 -21.48
C ARG A 10 3.13 10.62 -20.49
N TYR A 11 1.86 10.22 -20.33
CA TYR A 11 1.51 9.09 -19.44
C TYR A 11 2.03 7.75 -19.97
N HIS A 12 2.07 7.54 -21.28
CA HIS A 12 2.73 6.35 -21.85
C HIS A 12 4.23 6.35 -21.58
N GLU A 13 4.91 7.49 -21.78
CA GLU A 13 6.33 7.63 -21.45
C GLU A 13 6.59 7.38 -19.96
N GLU A 14 5.76 7.94 -19.08
CA GLU A 14 5.87 7.74 -17.63
C GLU A 14 5.74 6.27 -17.25
N ARG A 15 4.75 5.57 -17.80
CA ARG A 15 4.54 4.14 -17.57
C ARG A 15 5.75 3.31 -17.99
N GLU A 16 6.31 3.59 -19.16
CA GLU A 16 7.50 2.86 -19.66
C GLU A 16 8.71 3.09 -18.74
N ARG A 17 8.94 4.35 -18.31
CA ARG A 17 10.04 4.70 -17.41
C ARG A 17 9.87 4.10 -16.01
N LEU A 18 8.64 4.05 -15.50
CA LEU A 18 8.33 3.39 -14.22
C LEU A 18 8.63 1.89 -14.30
N VAL A 19 8.27 1.22 -15.41
CA VAL A 19 8.60 -0.19 -15.62
C VAL A 19 10.11 -0.41 -15.65
N ASP A 20 10.85 0.39 -16.42
CA ASP A 20 12.32 0.31 -16.46
C ASP A 20 12.93 0.54 -15.06
N ALA A 21 12.46 1.53 -14.31
CA ALA A 21 12.91 1.79 -12.94
C ALA A 21 12.61 0.62 -11.99
N MET A 22 11.41 0.03 -12.06
CA MET A 22 11.06 -1.15 -11.27
C MET A 22 11.96 -2.34 -11.62
N VAL A 23 12.18 -2.61 -12.91
CA VAL A 23 13.07 -3.69 -13.37
C VAL A 23 14.49 -3.48 -12.86
N LYS A 24 15.02 -2.25 -12.94
CA LYS A 24 16.35 -1.90 -12.41
C LYS A 24 16.44 -2.13 -10.90
N GLU A 25 15.44 -1.71 -10.13
CA GLU A 25 15.42 -1.92 -8.68
C GLU A 25 15.28 -3.41 -8.33
N MET A 26 14.51 -4.19 -9.09
CA MET A 26 14.40 -5.65 -8.92
C MET A 26 15.72 -6.37 -9.22
N LEU A 27 16.44 -5.96 -10.27
CA LEU A 27 17.74 -6.52 -10.65
C LEU A 27 18.87 -6.13 -9.69
N HIS A 28 18.74 -5.00 -9.00
CA HIS A 28 19.74 -4.55 -8.04
C HIS A 28 19.90 -5.57 -6.89
N LYS A 29 21.15 -5.89 -6.54
CA LYS A 29 21.46 -6.84 -5.47
C LYS A 29 21.33 -6.17 -4.11
N LYS A 30 20.38 -6.63 -3.29
CA LYS A 30 20.20 -6.16 -1.92
C LYS A 30 21.16 -6.89 -0.98
N THR A 31 21.92 -6.13 -0.20
CA THR A 31 23.00 -6.65 0.66
C THR A 31 22.60 -6.83 2.11
N SER A 32 21.57 -6.10 2.57
CA SER A 32 21.08 -6.15 3.95
C SER A 32 19.56 -6.28 4.00
N TYR A 33 19.03 -6.75 5.13
CA TYR A 33 17.59 -6.85 5.36
C TYR A 33 16.91 -5.46 5.32
N ARG A 34 17.55 -4.45 5.91
CA ARG A 34 17.12 -3.05 5.81
C ARG A 34 17.04 -2.58 4.36
N GLU A 35 18.05 -2.90 3.55
CA GLU A 35 18.05 -2.54 2.13
C GLU A 35 16.94 -3.26 1.36
N LEU A 36 16.67 -4.53 1.69
CA LEU A 36 15.57 -5.28 1.09
C LEU A 36 14.23 -4.59 1.34
N ILE A 37 13.91 -4.27 2.60
CA ILE A 37 12.66 -3.56 2.94
C ILE A 37 12.57 -2.22 2.20
N ASN A 38 13.64 -1.42 2.21
CA ASN A 38 13.64 -0.14 1.49
C ASN A 38 13.47 -0.32 -0.03
N SER A 39 14.04 -1.37 -0.60
CA SER A 39 13.85 -1.72 -2.01
C SER A 39 12.38 -2.04 -2.31
N ASP A 40 11.73 -2.82 -1.46
CA ASP A 40 10.32 -3.15 -1.61
C ASP A 40 9.43 -1.91 -1.48
N HIS A 41 9.75 -0.97 -0.58
CA HIS A 41 9.06 0.32 -0.47
C HIS A 41 9.24 1.20 -1.73
N ARG A 42 10.45 1.24 -2.31
CA ARG A 42 10.66 1.92 -3.61
C ARG A 42 9.81 1.29 -4.70
N LEU A 43 9.80 -0.04 -4.77
CA LEU A 43 8.99 -0.76 -5.75
C LEU A 43 7.50 -0.45 -5.57
N LYS A 44 6.99 -0.44 -4.32
CA LYS A 44 5.60 -0.06 -4.04
C LYS A 44 5.28 1.35 -4.53
N TYR A 45 6.15 2.31 -4.24
CA TYR A 45 6.00 3.69 -4.71
C TYR A 45 5.96 3.80 -6.24
N LEU A 46 6.88 3.12 -6.94
CA LEU A 46 6.93 3.10 -8.39
C LEU A 46 5.68 2.43 -8.99
N LEU A 47 5.21 1.34 -8.38
CA LEU A 47 4.00 0.64 -8.78
C LEU A 47 2.76 1.50 -8.59
N ASP A 48 2.64 2.20 -7.47
CA ASP A 48 1.49 3.08 -7.20
C ASP A 48 1.42 4.25 -8.18
N LYS A 49 2.58 4.83 -8.52
CA LYS A 49 2.67 5.80 -9.62
C LYS A 49 2.23 5.19 -10.94
N TYR A 50 2.66 3.96 -11.25
CA TYR A 50 2.32 3.29 -12.50
C TYR A 50 0.81 3.05 -12.61
N LEU A 51 0.18 2.60 -11.52
CA LEU A 51 -1.26 2.39 -11.45
C LEU A 51 -2.00 3.73 -11.63
N THR A 52 -1.60 4.77 -10.91
CA THR A 52 -2.20 6.12 -11.04
C THR A 52 -2.10 6.65 -12.46
N SER A 53 -0.93 6.58 -13.10
CA SER A 53 -0.75 7.02 -14.50
C SER A 53 -1.56 6.17 -15.47
N THR A 54 -1.73 4.88 -15.18
CA THR A 54 -2.56 3.97 -15.99
C THR A 54 -4.04 4.31 -15.87
N GLU A 55 -4.55 4.56 -14.67
CA GLU A 55 -5.94 4.96 -14.42
C GLU A 55 -6.28 6.26 -15.16
N ARG A 56 -5.45 7.29 -15.01
CA ARG A 56 -5.63 8.57 -15.73
C ARG A 56 -5.60 8.38 -17.24
N LEU A 57 -4.71 7.52 -17.74
CA LEU A 57 -4.61 7.23 -19.17
C LEU A 57 -5.88 6.54 -19.68
N VAL A 58 -6.44 5.59 -18.92
CA VAL A 58 -7.72 4.95 -19.24
C VAL A 58 -8.83 5.99 -19.33
N GLU A 59 -8.95 6.88 -18.33
CA GLU A 59 -9.96 7.96 -18.34
C GLU A 59 -9.84 8.85 -19.59
N LEU A 60 -8.61 9.21 -20.00
CA LEU A 60 -8.37 9.99 -21.21
C LEU A 60 -8.74 9.24 -22.49
N TYR A 61 -8.66 7.90 -22.52
CA TYR A 61 -9.09 7.09 -23.66
C TYR A 61 -10.59 6.82 -23.70
N GLU A 62 -11.25 6.73 -22.54
CA GLU A 62 -12.71 6.61 -22.46
C GLU A 62 -13.43 7.80 -23.11
N ASP A 63 -12.80 8.98 -23.10
CA ASP A 63 -13.26 10.16 -23.85
C ASP A 63 -14.73 10.52 -23.57
N LYS A 64 -15.10 10.49 -22.28
CA LYS A 64 -16.49 10.72 -21.82
C LYS A 64 -17.06 12.07 -22.24
N ASP A 65 -16.20 13.06 -22.40
CA ASP A 65 -16.55 14.42 -22.82
C ASP A 65 -16.36 14.68 -24.33
N GLY A 66 -15.85 13.69 -25.07
CA GLY A 66 -15.59 13.78 -26.51
C GLY A 66 -14.43 14.71 -26.89
N GLN A 67 -13.68 15.24 -25.93
CA GLN A 67 -12.62 16.21 -26.20
C GLN A 67 -11.47 15.59 -26.98
N ARG A 68 -11.15 14.32 -26.75
CA ARG A 68 -10.10 13.61 -27.50
C ARG A 68 -10.50 13.48 -28.96
N LYS A 69 -11.74 13.06 -29.25
CA LYS A 69 -12.26 13.01 -30.63
C LYS A 69 -12.25 14.38 -31.29
N ALA A 70 -12.66 15.43 -30.57
CA ALA A 70 -12.64 16.79 -31.08
C ALA A 70 -11.21 17.26 -31.41
N GLU A 71 -10.24 16.97 -30.54
CA GLU A 71 -8.83 17.29 -30.80
C GLU A 71 -8.31 16.53 -32.03
N VAL A 72 -8.56 15.23 -32.14
CA VAL A 72 -8.16 14.43 -33.30
C VAL A 72 -8.80 14.97 -34.58
N ALA A 73 -10.10 15.30 -34.56
CA ALA A 73 -10.78 15.89 -35.71
C ALA A 73 -10.19 17.24 -36.12
N SER A 74 -9.77 18.08 -35.16
CA SER A 74 -9.11 19.35 -35.44
C SER A 74 -7.75 19.19 -36.13
N LEU A 75 -7.08 18.07 -35.88
CA LEU A 75 -5.78 17.71 -36.46
C LEU A 75 -5.87 16.96 -37.80
N THR A 76 -7.06 16.52 -38.22
CA THR A 76 -7.28 15.77 -39.47
C THR A 76 -8.28 16.48 -40.40
N GLY A 77 -8.55 17.76 -40.13
CA GLY A 77 -9.54 18.58 -40.84
C GLY A 77 -8.94 19.43 -41.97
N PRO A 78 -9.79 20.10 -42.78
CA PRO A 78 -9.33 20.94 -43.89
C PRO A 78 -8.41 22.12 -43.48
N ASN A 79 -8.45 22.51 -42.19
CA ASN A 79 -7.72 23.64 -41.62
C ASN A 79 -6.50 23.24 -40.77
N GLU A 80 -5.95 22.04 -40.99
CA GLU A 80 -4.76 21.49 -40.30
C GLU A 80 -3.61 22.50 -40.11
N PHE A 81 -3.23 23.21 -41.17
CA PHE A 81 -2.14 24.18 -41.11
C PHE A 81 -2.46 25.36 -40.17
N GLN A 82 -3.70 25.84 -40.17
CA GLN A 82 -4.10 26.96 -39.31
C GLN A 82 -4.07 26.56 -37.83
N GLU A 83 -4.54 25.34 -37.52
CA GLU A 83 -4.49 24.77 -36.17
C GLU A 83 -3.05 24.60 -35.69
N PHE A 84 -2.16 24.06 -36.54
CA PHE A 84 -0.74 23.92 -36.24
C PHE A 84 -0.08 25.27 -35.90
N TYR A 85 -0.29 26.30 -36.74
CA TYR A 85 0.28 27.63 -36.49
C TYR A 85 -0.30 28.29 -35.24
N SER A 86 -1.58 28.05 -34.93
CA SER A 86 -2.22 28.51 -33.68
C SER A 86 -1.53 27.91 -32.45
N ARG A 87 -1.35 26.58 -32.41
CA ARG A 87 -0.65 25.88 -31.32
C ARG A 87 0.82 26.31 -31.22
N LEU A 88 1.52 26.45 -32.34
CA LEU A 88 2.90 26.91 -32.36
C LEU A 88 3.02 28.34 -31.80
N LYS A 89 2.09 29.23 -32.15
CA LYS A 89 2.05 30.59 -31.61
C LYS A 89 1.84 30.56 -30.09
N GLN A 90 0.91 29.74 -29.60
CA GLN A 90 0.66 29.56 -28.17
C GLN A 90 1.90 29.08 -27.41
N ILE A 91 2.63 28.10 -27.95
CA ILE A 91 3.90 27.61 -27.37
C ILE A 91 4.93 28.75 -27.31
N LYS A 92 5.12 29.47 -28.42
CA LYS A 92 6.06 30.61 -28.47
C LYS A 92 5.69 31.71 -27.47
N ASP A 93 4.41 32.02 -27.34
CA ASP A 93 3.92 33.04 -26.42
C ASP A 93 4.06 32.58 -24.96
N PHE A 94 3.91 31.28 -24.66
CA PHE A 94 4.17 30.71 -23.34
C PHE A 94 5.63 30.91 -22.92
N TYR A 95 6.59 30.50 -23.75
CA TYR A 95 8.02 30.65 -23.44
C TYR A 95 8.49 32.11 -23.44
N ARG A 96 7.83 33.00 -24.19
CA ARG A 96 8.06 34.46 -24.07
C ARG A 96 7.63 35.01 -22.71
N LYS A 97 6.54 34.50 -22.14
CA LYS A 97 6.04 34.92 -20.83
C LYS A 97 6.82 34.29 -19.67
N HIS A 98 7.41 33.12 -19.89
CA HIS A 98 8.17 32.38 -18.88
C HIS A 98 9.63 32.15 -19.33
N PRO A 99 10.43 33.22 -19.51
CA PRO A 99 11.78 33.11 -20.07
C PRO A 99 12.78 32.36 -19.16
N ASN A 100 12.48 32.24 -17.86
CA ASN A 100 13.32 31.54 -16.89
C ASN A 100 12.78 30.14 -16.52
N GLU A 101 11.70 29.68 -17.15
CA GLU A 101 11.13 28.37 -16.86
C GLU A 101 11.90 27.29 -17.64
N ILE A 102 12.64 26.46 -16.90
CA ILE A 102 13.38 25.34 -17.46
C ILE A 102 12.44 24.15 -17.53
N SER A 103 12.12 23.71 -18.75
CA SER A 103 11.39 22.45 -18.95
C SER A 103 12.36 21.30 -18.69
N VAL A 104 12.17 20.59 -17.57
CA VAL A 104 12.93 19.38 -17.26
C VAL A 104 12.25 18.18 -17.93
N PRO A 105 12.92 17.47 -18.85
CA PRO A 105 12.35 16.26 -19.43
C PRO A 105 12.22 15.16 -18.38
N MET A 106 11.19 14.33 -18.51
CA MET A 106 10.95 13.19 -17.63
C MET A 106 12.15 12.23 -17.55
N SER A 107 12.95 12.10 -18.62
CA SER A 107 14.20 11.34 -18.56
C SER A 107 15.15 11.81 -17.47
N VAL A 108 15.27 13.13 -17.29
CA VAL A 108 16.18 13.73 -16.31
C VAL A 108 15.69 13.43 -14.89
N GLU A 109 14.38 13.48 -14.65
CA GLU A 109 13.79 13.14 -13.35
C GLU A 109 14.06 11.68 -12.95
N PHE A 110 13.94 10.74 -13.91
CA PHE A 110 14.26 9.34 -13.67
C PHE A 110 15.77 9.08 -13.52
N ASP A 111 16.61 9.82 -14.24
CA ASP A 111 18.06 9.77 -14.06
C ASP A 111 18.48 10.30 -12.67
N GLU A 112 17.82 11.34 -12.17
CA GLU A 112 18.02 11.85 -10.81
C GLU A 112 17.56 10.83 -9.76
N LEU A 113 16.44 10.16 -9.98
CA LEU A 113 15.96 9.07 -9.11
C LEU A 113 16.97 7.92 -9.05
N ALA A 114 17.55 7.54 -10.19
CA ALA A 114 18.61 6.53 -10.25
C ALA A 114 19.88 6.97 -9.50
N LYS A 115 20.32 8.22 -9.67
CA LYS A 115 21.48 8.77 -8.94
C LYS A 115 21.25 8.82 -7.43
N ALA A 116 20.04 9.19 -7.01
CA ALA A 116 19.66 9.21 -5.60
C ALA A 116 19.64 7.81 -4.98
N ARG A 117 19.35 6.77 -5.78
CA ARG A 117 19.44 5.38 -5.34
C ARG A 117 20.88 4.90 -5.16
N GLU A 118 21.81 5.37 -5.99
CA GLU A 118 23.24 5.04 -5.92
C GLU A 118 23.93 5.79 -4.77
N ASN A 119 23.57 7.06 -4.56
CA ASN A 119 24.11 7.91 -3.50
C ASN A 119 22.98 8.47 -2.62
N PRO A 120 22.32 7.63 -1.81
CA PRO A 120 21.24 8.08 -0.95
C PRO A 120 21.80 8.96 0.17
N THR A 121 21.12 10.06 0.47
CA THR A 121 21.35 10.81 1.70
C THR A 121 20.86 9.98 2.90
N GLU A 122 21.32 10.28 4.12
CA GLU A 122 20.85 9.56 5.33
C GLU A 122 19.32 9.64 5.48
N GLU A 123 18.72 10.79 5.16
CA GLU A 123 17.26 11.01 5.17
C GLU A 123 16.52 10.21 4.09
N MET A 124 17.13 9.99 2.93
CA MET A 124 16.54 9.19 1.83
C MET A 124 16.82 7.68 1.94
N SER A 125 17.66 7.27 2.90
CA SER A 125 18.06 5.87 3.07
C SER A 125 16.97 5.05 3.76
N ASN A 126 16.15 5.67 4.60
CA ASN A 126 15.05 5.02 5.32
C ASN A 126 13.72 5.50 4.76
N LEU A 127 13.06 4.65 3.98
CA LEU A 127 11.75 4.93 3.38
C LEU A 127 10.58 4.53 4.28
N VAL A 128 10.90 3.82 5.35
CA VAL A 128 9.95 3.39 6.37
C VAL A 128 10.60 3.52 7.74
N GLU A 129 9.80 3.93 8.71
CA GLU A 129 10.20 4.06 10.10
C GLU A 129 9.96 2.74 10.84
N PHE A 130 10.77 2.45 11.84
CA PHE A 130 10.56 1.37 12.79
C PHE A 130 11.03 1.88 14.15
N SER A 131 10.49 1.32 15.23
CA SER A 131 11.09 1.55 16.54
C SER A 131 12.46 0.88 16.63
N ASP A 132 13.30 1.34 17.57
CA ASP A 132 14.59 0.71 17.82
C ASP A 132 14.44 -0.76 18.24
N GLU A 133 13.38 -1.07 19.01
CA GLU A 133 13.05 -2.43 19.47
C GLU A 133 12.64 -3.36 18.32
N GLU A 134 12.00 -2.82 17.27
CA GLU A 134 11.63 -3.58 16.07
C GLU A 134 12.85 -3.92 15.20
N GLY A 135 13.98 -3.25 15.40
CA GLY A 135 15.24 -3.53 14.70
C GLY A 135 15.10 -3.47 13.17
N TYR A 136 14.35 -2.48 12.67
CA TYR A 136 14.01 -2.33 11.25
C TYR A 136 13.28 -3.54 10.65
N GLY A 137 12.22 -3.99 11.33
CA GLY A 137 11.38 -5.11 10.90
C GLY A 137 11.93 -6.49 11.26
N LYS A 138 13.01 -6.57 12.05
CA LYS A 138 13.61 -7.84 12.48
C LYS A 138 12.84 -8.47 13.63
N TYR A 139 12.22 -7.66 14.48
CA TYR A 139 11.53 -8.08 15.69
C TYR A 139 10.15 -7.40 15.78
N LEU A 140 9.22 -8.04 16.49
CA LEU A 140 7.94 -7.47 16.87
C LEU A 140 8.07 -6.95 18.31
N ASP A 141 7.76 -5.67 18.51
CA ASP A 141 7.62 -5.11 19.85
C ASP A 141 6.19 -5.34 20.34
N LEU A 142 5.99 -6.45 21.06
CA LEU A 142 4.71 -6.79 21.68
C LEU A 142 4.60 -6.29 23.13
N HIS A 143 5.51 -5.42 23.59
CA HIS A 143 5.51 -4.97 24.98
C HIS A 143 4.26 -4.14 25.31
N GLU A 144 3.86 -3.24 24.41
CA GLU A 144 2.63 -2.46 24.59
C GLU A 144 1.38 -3.36 24.60
N CYS A 145 1.36 -4.39 23.74
CA CYS A 145 0.29 -5.39 23.72
C CYS A 145 0.22 -6.15 25.05
N TYR A 146 1.36 -6.58 25.57
CA TYR A 146 1.48 -7.25 26.86
C TYR A 146 0.99 -6.36 28.02
N GLU A 147 1.36 -5.09 28.06
CA GLU A 147 0.90 -4.17 29.11
C GLU A 147 -0.63 -4.03 29.11
N LYS A 148 -1.26 -3.96 27.94
CA LYS A 148 -2.73 -3.96 27.87
C LYS A 148 -3.29 -5.30 28.34
N TYR A 149 -2.68 -6.42 27.93
CA TYR A 149 -3.14 -7.76 28.28
C TYR A 149 -3.18 -8.00 29.80
N ILE A 150 -2.10 -7.70 30.53
CA ILE A 150 -2.02 -7.93 31.98
C ILE A 150 -2.97 -7.04 32.80
N ASN A 151 -3.46 -5.96 32.19
CA ASN A 151 -4.42 -5.03 32.80
C ASN A 151 -5.89 -5.43 32.55
N LEU A 152 -6.13 -6.49 31.76
CA LEU A 152 -7.49 -6.99 31.50
C LEU A 152 -8.10 -7.61 32.76
N LYS A 153 -9.33 -7.19 33.07
CA LYS A 153 -10.05 -7.69 34.25
C LYS A 153 -10.40 -9.17 34.08
N GLY A 154 -10.08 -9.95 35.11
CA GLY A 154 -10.41 -11.37 35.16
C GLY A 154 -9.43 -12.26 34.40
N ILE A 155 -8.38 -11.72 33.77
CA ILE A 155 -7.31 -12.52 33.15
C ILE A 155 -6.19 -12.71 34.17
N GLU A 156 -5.57 -13.89 34.15
CA GLU A 156 -4.43 -14.19 35.01
C GLU A 156 -3.21 -13.40 34.55
N LYS A 157 -2.49 -12.80 35.50
CA LYS A 157 -1.26 -12.08 35.20
C LYS A 157 -0.18 -13.09 34.91
N VAL A 158 0.34 -13.04 33.69
CA VAL A 158 1.46 -13.85 33.22
C VAL A 158 2.67 -12.95 33.00
N ASP A 159 3.87 -13.53 33.02
CA ASP A 159 5.08 -12.82 32.60
C ASP A 159 5.13 -12.68 31.07
N TYR A 160 6.07 -11.85 30.57
CA TYR A 160 6.19 -11.56 29.15
C TYR A 160 6.49 -12.79 28.29
N ILE A 161 7.33 -13.72 28.78
CA ILE A 161 7.70 -14.92 28.01
C ILE A 161 6.49 -15.83 27.87
N THR A 162 5.74 -16.02 28.96
CA THR A 162 4.49 -16.77 28.93
C THR A 162 3.48 -16.14 27.97
N TYR A 163 3.32 -14.82 27.99
CA TYR A 163 2.46 -14.10 27.03
C TYR A 163 2.84 -14.37 25.57
N LEU A 164 4.13 -14.28 25.23
CA LEU A 164 4.61 -14.56 23.87
C LEU A 164 4.32 -15.99 23.41
N GLY A 165 4.20 -16.95 24.33
CA GLY A 165 3.82 -18.33 24.01
C GLY A 165 2.33 -18.57 23.80
N MET A 166 1.47 -17.59 24.12
CA MET A 166 0.01 -17.77 24.14
C MET A 166 -0.80 -16.63 23.48
N PHE A 167 -0.18 -15.55 23.03
CA PHE A 167 -0.91 -14.35 22.55
C PHE A 167 -1.81 -14.62 21.34
N ASP A 168 -1.52 -15.67 20.56
CA ASP A 168 -2.30 -16.16 19.43
C ASP A 168 -3.33 -17.26 19.82
N GLN A 169 -3.27 -17.78 21.04
CA GLN A 169 -4.13 -18.84 21.56
C GLN A 169 -5.42 -18.27 22.17
N LEU A 170 -6.25 -17.66 21.31
CA LEU A 170 -7.49 -16.98 21.74
C LEU A 170 -8.57 -17.93 22.32
N TYR A 171 -8.41 -19.24 22.13
CA TYR A 171 -9.36 -20.27 22.56
C TYR A 171 -9.20 -20.66 24.04
N ASP A 172 -8.04 -20.40 24.66
CA ASP A 172 -7.80 -20.70 26.08
C ASP A 172 -8.48 -19.69 27.01
N ILE A 173 -8.87 -18.52 26.48
CA ILE A 173 -9.58 -17.49 27.24
C ILE A 173 -11.08 -17.82 27.27
N PRO A 174 -11.69 -18.04 28.45
CA PRO A 174 -13.12 -18.28 28.59
C PRO A 174 -13.98 -17.15 28.00
N LYS A 175 -15.14 -17.51 27.44
CA LYS A 175 -16.09 -16.58 26.82
C LYS A 175 -16.50 -15.44 27.76
N GLU A 176 -16.64 -15.72 29.04
CA GLU A 176 -17.03 -14.76 30.08
C GLU A 176 -15.98 -13.66 30.29
N ARG A 177 -14.71 -13.95 29.96
CA ARG A 177 -13.59 -13.01 30.06
C ARG A 177 -13.36 -12.20 28.78
N LYS A 178 -13.99 -12.57 27.66
CA LYS A 178 -13.96 -11.85 26.38
C LYS A 178 -14.87 -10.61 26.40
N THR A 179 -14.57 -9.71 27.31
CA THR A 179 -15.30 -8.45 27.54
C THR A 179 -14.99 -7.40 26.45
N GLY A 180 -15.64 -6.23 26.52
CA GLY A 180 -15.35 -5.10 25.62
C GLY A 180 -13.89 -4.64 25.67
N GLU A 181 -13.24 -4.71 26.84
CA GLU A 181 -11.81 -4.38 26.97
C GLU A 181 -10.91 -5.43 26.30
N TYR A 182 -11.29 -6.72 26.38
CA TYR A 182 -10.59 -7.79 25.65
C TYR A 182 -10.68 -7.57 24.13
N ARG A 183 -11.85 -7.16 23.63
CA ARG A 183 -12.01 -6.80 22.22
C ARG A 183 -11.09 -5.64 21.81
N LYS A 184 -10.98 -4.58 22.62
CA LYS A 184 -10.08 -3.46 22.33
C LYS A 184 -8.62 -3.90 22.27
N TYR A 185 -8.20 -4.76 23.19
CA TYR A 185 -6.87 -5.38 23.17
C TYR A 185 -6.63 -6.16 21.86
N LEU A 186 -7.58 -6.98 21.43
CA LEU A 186 -7.45 -7.74 20.18
C LEU A 186 -7.38 -6.85 18.93
N VAL A 187 -8.18 -5.78 18.89
CA VAL A 187 -8.13 -4.80 17.80
C VAL A 187 -6.75 -4.16 17.74
N MET A 188 -6.22 -3.70 18.88
CA MET A 188 -4.87 -3.12 18.95
C MET A 188 -3.79 -4.10 18.51
N LEU A 189 -3.87 -5.37 18.94
CA LEU A 189 -2.93 -6.41 18.53
C LEU A 189 -2.97 -6.66 17.01
N ILE A 190 -4.17 -6.80 16.44
CA ILE A 190 -4.33 -7.03 14.99
C ILE A 190 -3.86 -5.81 14.21
N GLU A 191 -4.24 -4.61 14.63
CA GLU A 191 -3.79 -3.35 14.00
C GLU A 191 -2.26 -3.25 13.98
N TYR A 192 -1.59 -3.56 15.10
CA TYR A 192 -0.14 -3.58 15.18
C TYR A 192 0.48 -4.63 14.25
N LEU A 193 -0.01 -5.88 14.29
CA LEU A 193 0.52 -6.96 13.45
C LEU A 193 0.31 -6.69 11.96
N SER A 194 -0.86 -6.20 11.57
CA SER A 194 -1.17 -5.82 10.19
C SER A 194 -0.30 -4.65 9.73
N TRP A 195 -0.17 -3.61 10.54
CA TRP A 195 0.70 -2.47 10.27
C TRP A 195 2.16 -2.90 10.10
N PHE A 196 2.64 -3.81 10.97
CA PHE A 196 4.01 -4.31 10.91
C PHE A 196 4.24 -5.09 9.62
N VAL A 197 3.32 -5.99 9.24
CA VAL A 197 3.40 -6.76 7.98
C VAL A 197 3.43 -5.84 6.77
N GLN A 198 2.59 -4.80 6.73
CA GLN A 198 2.58 -3.82 5.65
C GLN A 198 3.92 -3.07 5.55
N ARG A 199 4.61 -2.82 6.66
CA ARG A 199 5.94 -2.18 6.66
C ARG A 199 7.07 -3.10 6.22
N ILE A 200 7.05 -4.38 6.61
CA ILE A 200 8.11 -5.33 6.21
C ILE A 200 7.90 -5.92 4.82
N LYS A 201 6.66 -5.90 4.31
CA LYS A 201 6.27 -6.45 3.00
C LYS A 201 5.25 -5.54 2.31
N PRO A 202 5.62 -4.33 1.86
CA PRO A 202 4.69 -3.35 1.29
C PRO A 202 4.04 -3.77 -0.03
N LEU A 203 4.60 -4.79 -0.71
CA LEU A 203 4.06 -5.36 -1.94
C LEU A 203 3.03 -6.48 -1.68
N MET A 204 2.82 -6.87 -0.42
CA MET A 204 1.85 -7.90 -0.05
C MET A 204 0.44 -7.30 0.02
N ASP A 205 -0.50 -7.96 -0.64
CA ASP A 205 -1.92 -7.66 -0.51
C ASP A 205 -2.47 -8.24 0.80
N VAL A 206 -2.21 -7.51 1.90
CA VAL A 206 -2.62 -7.92 3.25
C VAL A 206 -4.14 -7.99 3.37
N ASP A 207 -4.87 -7.11 2.69
CA ASP A 207 -6.34 -7.05 2.76
C ASP A 207 -6.96 -8.30 2.17
N SER A 208 -6.49 -8.74 0.99
CA SER A 208 -6.93 -10.00 0.40
C SER A 208 -6.60 -11.21 1.27
N LEU A 209 -5.41 -11.25 1.89
CA LEU A 209 -5.02 -12.35 2.77
C LEU A 209 -5.87 -12.40 4.05
N LEU A 210 -6.17 -11.24 4.64
CA LEU A 210 -7.07 -11.13 5.78
C LEU A 210 -8.49 -11.55 5.42
N GLN A 211 -8.99 -11.16 4.24
CA GLN A 211 -10.31 -11.57 3.78
C GLN A 211 -10.40 -13.10 3.63
N ILE A 212 -9.39 -13.74 3.04
CA ILE A 212 -9.32 -15.20 2.95
C ILE A 212 -9.34 -15.84 4.34
N ALA A 213 -8.62 -15.27 5.31
CA ALA A 213 -8.62 -15.78 6.68
C ALA A 213 -9.99 -15.62 7.35
N ILE A 214 -10.68 -14.49 7.12
CA ILE A 214 -12.05 -14.26 7.60
C ILE A 214 -13.00 -15.31 7.01
N ASP A 215 -12.96 -15.53 5.68
CA ASP A 215 -13.84 -16.49 5.00
C ASP A 215 -13.64 -17.91 5.55
N ILE A 216 -12.40 -18.31 5.84
CA ILE A 216 -12.08 -19.61 6.47
C ILE A 216 -12.69 -19.68 7.88
N VAL A 217 -12.55 -18.60 8.67
CA VAL A 217 -13.12 -18.55 10.02
C VAL A 217 -14.65 -18.63 9.97
N GLU A 218 -15.30 -17.89 9.08
CA GLU A 218 -16.77 -17.94 8.90
C GLU A 218 -17.24 -19.36 8.55
N GLN A 219 -16.57 -20.03 7.61
CA GLN A 219 -16.89 -21.43 7.27
C GLN A 219 -16.72 -22.38 8.46
N THR A 220 -15.62 -22.25 9.22
CA THR A 220 -15.43 -23.09 10.43
C THR A 220 -16.44 -22.76 11.53
N TRP A 221 -16.90 -21.51 11.60
CA TRP A 221 -17.95 -21.08 12.52
C TRP A 221 -19.29 -21.73 12.19
N ASP A 222 -19.67 -21.74 10.91
CA ASP A 222 -20.88 -22.42 10.41
C ASP A 222 -20.84 -23.93 10.64
N LEU A 223 -19.66 -24.53 10.53
CA LEU A 223 -19.43 -25.95 10.84
C LEU A 223 -19.44 -26.23 12.35
N GLY A 224 -19.14 -25.23 13.18
CA GLY A 224 -19.03 -25.36 14.64
C GLY A 224 -17.73 -26.00 15.10
N THR A 225 -16.67 -25.89 14.29
CA THR A 225 -15.35 -26.48 14.55
C THR A 225 -14.33 -25.49 15.11
N VAL A 226 -14.79 -24.28 15.45
CA VAL A 226 -13.93 -23.22 15.99
C VAL A 226 -13.49 -23.57 17.41
N ALA A 227 -12.17 -23.65 17.62
CA ALA A 227 -11.58 -23.93 18.92
C ALA A 227 -12.04 -22.91 19.98
N GLY A 228 -12.44 -23.39 21.15
CA GLY A 228 -12.98 -22.55 22.23
C GLY A 228 -14.43 -22.08 22.03
N TRP A 229 -15.08 -22.43 20.91
CA TRP A 229 -16.47 -22.06 20.59
C TRP A 229 -17.27 -23.25 20.03
N PRO A 230 -17.47 -24.34 20.81
CA PRO A 230 -18.31 -25.44 20.37
C PRO A 230 -19.75 -24.96 20.14
N LYS A 231 -20.44 -25.52 19.14
CA LYS A 231 -21.89 -25.33 18.99
C LYS A 231 -22.56 -25.70 20.31
N GLU A 232 -23.42 -24.83 20.82
CA GLU A 232 -24.27 -25.17 21.96
C GLU A 232 -25.04 -26.44 21.59
N THR A 233 -24.63 -27.57 22.16
CA THR A 233 -25.48 -28.75 22.22
C THR A 233 -26.68 -28.30 23.02
N GLY A 234 -27.82 -28.12 22.33
CA GLY A 234 -29.04 -27.62 22.92
C GLY A 234 -29.26 -28.26 24.29
N SER A 235 -29.48 -27.43 25.29
CA SER A 235 -29.86 -27.83 26.65
C SER A 235 -31.15 -28.66 26.57
N ALA A 236 -31.00 -29.96 26.35
CA ALA A 236 -32.08 -30.94 26.33
C ALA A 236 -32.23 -31.64 27.69
N LEU A 237 -31.86 -30.95 28.78
CA LEU A 237 -32.00 -31.45 30.16
C LEU A 237 -32.34 -30.32 31.14
N THR A 238 -33.41 -29.55 30.86
CA THR A 238 -34.12 -28.81 31.92
C THR A 238 -35.62 -28.81 31.62
N ASN A 239 -36.24 -29.99 31.71
CA ASN A 239 -37.67 -30.15 31.94
C ASN A 239 -37.90 -31.50 32.64
N VAL A 240 -37.46 -31.59 33.89
CA VAL A 240 -38.02 -32.52 34.87
C VAL A 240 -38.15 -31.73 36.18
N GLY A 241 -39.39 -31.44 36.55
CA GLY A 241 -39.79 -30.70 37.75
C GLY A 241 -41.27 -30.39 37.68
#